data_AF-A0A535I585-F1
#
_entry.id   AF-A0A535I585-F1
#
_cell.length_a   1.000
_cell.length_b   1.000
_cell.length_c   1.000
_cell.angle_alpha   90.00
_cell.angle_beta   90.00
_cell.angle_gamma   90.00
#
_symmetry.space_group_name_H-M   'P 1'
#
loop_
_entity.id
_entity.type
_entity.pdbx_description
1 polymer ?
#
loop_
_entity_poly.entity_id
_entity_poly.type
_entity_poly.pdbx_seq_one_letter_code
_entity_poly.pdbx_strand_id
1 'polypeptide(L)'
;LYELTLRNEAVHVLEHLMFMATAFLAWMPIVSPLPELPRVPYPAMVLYLFLQSVIPTVLGGLITFADGVLYPTYASAPRVWGMSALEDQQWGGLIMWIPGAFVYLTALTVVWFVWFEGKEKVGEIR
;
A
#
# COMPACT_ATOMS: atom_id res chain seq x y z
N LEU A 1 -4.82 19.13 2.53
CA LEU A 1 -5.83 18.10 2.21
C LEU A 1 -6.38 17.49 3.49
N TYR A 2 -5.53 16.90 4.34
CA TYR A 2 -5.90 16.32 5.63
C TYR A 2 -6.80 17.22 6.52
N GLU A 3 -6.43 18.48 6.75
CA GLU A 3 -7.25 19.41 7.53
C GLU A 3 -8.63 19.71 6.91
N LEU A 4 -8.72 19.64 5.58
CA LEU A 4 -9.95 19.91 4.85
C LEU A 4 -10.91 18.72 4.96
N THR A 5 -10.39 17.49 4.93
CA THR A 5 -11.22 16.28 5.06
C THR A 5 -11.81 16.18 6.47
N LEU A 6 -11.10 16.64 7.50
CA LEU A 6 -11.63 16.74 8.87
C LEU A 6 -12.79 17.73 9.04
N ARG A 7 -12.91 18.74 8.16
CA ARG A 7 -13.90 19.83 8.28
C ARG A 7 -15.04 19.73 7.28
N ASN A 8 -14.91 18.91 6.25
CA ASN A 8 -15.87 18.78 5.16
C ASN A 8 -16.11 17.30 4.84
N GLU A 9 -17.31 16.82 5.19
CA GLU A 9 -17.72 15.44 5.01
C GLU A 9 -17.72 15.01 3.54
N ALA A 10 -18.12 15.87 2.61
CA ALA A 10 -18.12 15.54 1.18
C ALA A 10 -16.69 15.32 0.66
N VAL A 11 -15.73 16.14 1.11
CA VAL A 11 -14.31 15.97 0.75
C VAL A 11 -13.74 14.69 1.36
N HIS A 12 -14.13 14.36 2.60
CA HIS A 12 -13.73 13.12 3.26
C HIS A 12 -14.27 11.87 2.55
N VAL A 13 -15.54 11.87 2.14
CA VAL A 13 -16.14 10.78 1.37
C VAL A 13 -15.46 10.65 0.01
N LEU A 14 -15.21 11.77 -0.67
CA LEU A 14 -14.51 11.78 -1.95
C LEU A 14 -13.09 11.21 -1.83
N GLU A 15 -12.36 11.56 -0.78
CA GLU A 15 -11.04 11.00 -0.49
C GLU A 15 -11.08 9.47 -0.38
N HIS A 16 -12.02 8.92 0.39
CA HIS A 16 -12.19 7.48 0.54
C HIS A 16 -12.58 6.78 -0.78
N LEU A 17 -13.48 7.38 -1.57
CA LEU A 17 -13.87 6.85 -2.87
C LEU A 17 -12.68 6.83 -3.84
N MET A 18 -11.85 7.88 -3.82
CA MET A 18 -10.64 7.94 -4.64
C MET A 18 -9.61 6.89 -4.22
N PHE A 19 -9.39 6.68 -2.92
CA PHE A 19 -8.52 5.60 -2.44
C PHE A 19 -9.03 4.22 -2.87
N MET A 20 -10.33 3.97 -2.73
CA MET A 20 -10.94 2.69 -3.14
C MET A 20 -10.81 2.47 -4.65
N ALA A 21 -11.17 3.47 -5.46
CA ALA A 21 -11.11 3.37 -6.92
C ALA A 21 -9.67 3.17 -7.41
N THR A 22 -8.72 3.94 -6.89
CA THR A 22 -7.30 3.81 -7.28
C THR A 22 -6.70 2.48 -6.81
N ALA A 23 -7.05 2.00 -5.61
CA ALA A 23 -6.63 0.68 -5.14
C ALA A 23 -7.15 -0.42 -6.07
N PHE A 24 -8.44 -0.39 -6.43
CA PHE A 24 -9.02 -1.36 -7.36
C PHE A 24 -8.29 -1.37 -8.71
N LEU A 25 -8.06 -0.18 -9.30
CA LEU A 25 -7.37 -0.04 -10.58
C LEU A 25 -5.89 -0.48 -10.50
N ALA A 26 -5.21 -0.22 -9.39
CA ALA A 26 -3.82 -0.62 -9.19
C ALA A 26 -3.64 -2.15 -9.13
N TRP A 27 -4.63 -2.89 -8.64
CA TRP A 27 -4.55 -4.36 -8.60
C TRP A 27 -4.93 -5.04 -9.91
N MET A 28 -5.64 -4.35 -10.82
CA MET A 28 -6.09 -4.94 -12.11
C MET A 28 -4.97 -5.58 -12.94
N PRO A 29 -3.78 -4.96 -13.15
CA PRO A 29 -2.69 -5.59 -13.92
C PRO A 29 -2.27 -6.97 -13.41
N ILE A 30 -2.51 -7.27 -12.12
CA ILE A 30 -2.08 -8.49 -11.45
C ILE A 30 -3.22 -9.53 -11.42
N VAL A 31 -4.42 -9.12 -11.00
CA VAL A 31 -5.53 -10.05 -10.72
C VAL A 31 -6.66 -10.01 -11.74
N SER A 32 -6.53 -9.26 -12.85
CA SER A 32 -7.63 -9.07 -13.79
C SER A 32 -8.29 -10.39 -14.20
N PRO A 33 -9.63 -10.49 -14.08
CA PRO A 33 -10.42 -11.58 -14.61
C PRO A 33 -10.94 -11.29 -16.03
N LEU A 34 -10.78 -10.06 -16.52
CA LEU A 34 -11.39 -9.60 -17.76
C LEU A 34 -10.51 -9.96 -18.96
N PRO A 35 -11.06 -10.63 -19.99
CA PRO A 35 -10.32 -10.90 -21.23
C PRO A 35 -9.83 -9.64 -21.94
N GLU A 36 -10.57 -8.53 -21.84
CA GLU A 36 -10.27 -7.25 -22.49
C GLU A 36 -9.14 -6.48 -21.79
N LEU A 37 -8.89 -6.78 -20.51
CA LEU A 37 -7.81 -6.22 -19.71
C LEU A 37 -6.92 -7.35 -19.18
N PRO A 38 -6.17 -8.04 -20.05
CA PRO A 38 -5.40 -9.20 -19.63
C PRO A 38 -4.32 -8.80 -18.62
N ARG A 39 -3.99 -9.78 -17.77
CA ARG A 39 -2.88 -9.67 -16.82
C ARG A 39 -1.56 -9.40 -17.53
N VAL A 40 -0.70 -8.56 -16.95
CA VAL A 40 0.61 -8.25 -17.55
C VAL A 40 1.55 -9.45 -17.45
N PRO A 41 2.58 -9.57 -18.31
CA PRO A 41 3.53 -10.67 -18.22
C PRO A 41 4.23 -10.74 -16.86
N TYR A 42 4.53 -11.95 -16.38
CA TYR A 42 5.14 -12.18 -15.07
C TYR A 42 6.36 -11.28 -14.72
N PRO A 43 7.37 -11.08 -15.60
CA PRO A 43 8.48 -10.17 -15.27
C PRO A 43 8.02 -8.72 -15.02
N ALA A 44 7.03 -8.26 -15.79
CA ALA A 44 6.44 -6.93 -15.60
C ALA A 44 5.61 -6.86 -14.30
N MET A 45 4.90 -7.94 -13.93
CA MET A 45 4.18 -8.03 -12.65
C MET A 45 5.13 -7.90 -11.46
N VAL A 46 6.27 -8.60 -11.49
CA VAL A 46 7.27 -8.56 -10.42
C VAL A 46 7.82 -7.14 -10.26
N LEU A 47 8.21 -6.51 -11.37
CA LEU A 47 8.70 -5.13 -11.33
C LEU A 47 7.62 -4.16 -10.84
N TYR A 48 6.38 -4.32 -11.31
CA TYR A 48 5.25 -3.47 -10.91
C TYR A 48 4.97 -3.55 -9.41
N LEU A 49 4.84 -4.76 -8.86
CA LEU A 49 4.61 -4.99 -7.43
C LEU A 49 5.76 -4.48 -6.57
N PHE A 50 7.01 -4.68 -7.02
CA PHE A 50 8.18 -4.12 -6.34
C PHE A 50 8.11 -2.60 -6.25
N LEU A 51 7.88 -1.91 -7.38
CA LEU A 51 7.78 -0.45 -7.40
C LEU A 51 6.59 0.07 -6.59
N GLN A 52 5.44 -0.61 -6.63
CA GLN A 52 4.27 -0.29 -5.81
C GLN A 52 4.57 -0.37 -4.31
N SER A 53 5.43 -1.29 -3.88
CA SER A 53 5.81 -1.45 -2.46
C SER A 53 6.74 -0.34 -1.93
N VAL A 54 7.45 0.38 -2.81
CA VAL A 54 8.41 1.44 -2.43
C VAL A 54 7.68 2.64 -1.85
N ILE A 55 6.57 3.07 -2.45
CA ILE A 55 5.83 4.27 -2.04
C ILE A 55 5.35 4.17 -0.57
N PRO A 56 4.59 3.13 -0.17
CA PRO A 56 4.15 3.00 1.23
C PRO A 56 5.32 2.75 2.18
N THR A 57 6.44 2.17 1.72
CA THR A 57 7.65 2.01 2.53
C THR A 57 8.29 3.35 2.87
N VAL A 58 8.44 4.23 1.88
CA VAL A 58 8.99 5.57 2.10
C VAL A 58 8.07 6.38 3.03
N LEU A 59 6.76 6.40 2.75
CA LEU A 59 5.79 7.13 3.58
C LEU A 59 5.73 6.58 5.01
N GLY A 60 5.68 5.25 5.15
CA GLY A 60 5.69 4.56 6.43
C GLY A 60 6.94 4.89 7.25
N GLY A 61 8.11 4.84 6.62
CA GLY A 61 9.37 5.22 7.24
C GLY A 61 9.41 6.68 7.68
N LEU A 62 8.97 7.61 6.82
CA LEU A 62 8.93 9.04 7.16
C LEU A 62 8.05 9.35 8.38
N ILE A 63 6.90 8.68 8.51
CA ILE A 63 6.00 8.89 9.64
C ILE A 63 6.54 8.21 10.91
N THR A 64 7.05 6.98 10.77
CA THR A 64 7.57 6.17 11.87
C THR A 64 8.82 6.78 12.49
N PHE A 65 9.70 7.35 11.67
CA PHE A 65 10.97 7.94 12.11
C PHE A 65 10.92 9.47 12.21
N ALA A 66 9.73 10.07 12.25
CA ALA A 66 9.59 11.51 12.44
C ALA A 66 10.05 11.91 13.86
N ASP A 67 10.83 12.99 13.95
CA ASP A 67 11.28 13.59 15.23
C ASP A 67 10.22 14.52 15.85
N GLY A 68 9.12 14.76 15.16
CA GLY A 68 8.06 15.67 15.58
C GLY A 68 6.69 15.28 15.05
N VAL A 69 5.65 15.89 15.64
CA VAL A 69 4.26 15.66 15.23
C VAL A 69 4.02 16.33 13.87
N LEU A 70 3.76 15.52 12.85
CA LEU A 70 3.52 15.97 11.47
C LEU A 70 2.13 16.60 11.31
N TYR A 71 1.18 16.24 12.18
CA TYR A 71 -0.21 16.69 12.13
C TYR A 71 -0.57 17.46 13.42
N PRO A 72 -0.46 18.80 13.43
CA PRO A 72 -0.69 19.60 14.63
C PRO A 72 -2.07 19.44 15.27
N THR A 73 -3.10 19.18 14.46
CA THR A 73 -4.48 18.95 14.92
C THR A 73 -4.60 17.63 15.68
N TYR A 74 -3.74 16.66 15.37
CA TYR A 74 -3.60 15.43 16.15
C TYR A 74 -2.91 15.67 17.49
N ALA A 75 -2.13 16.75 17.65
CA ALA A 75 -1.51 17.14 18.92
C ALA A 75 -2.54 17.67 19.94
N SER A 76 -3.67 18.22 19.48
CA SER A 76 -4.76 18.71 20.34
C SER A 76 -5.85 17.65 20.61
N ALA A 77 -5.78 16.47 19.99
CA ALA A 77 -6.73 15.40 20.20
C ALA A 77 -6.65 14.82 21.64
N PRO A 78 -7.79 14.43 22.25
CA PRO A 78 -7.80 13.76 23.55
C PRO A 78 -6.97 12.47 23.55
N ARG A 79 -6.14 12.28 24.58
CA ARG A 79 -5.28 11.09 24.70
C ARG A 79 -6.06 9.95 25.33
N VAL A 80 -6.23 8.86 24.58
CA VAL A 80 -7.03 7.71 25.00
C VAL A 80 -6.19 6.66 25.76
N TRP A 81 -4.87 6.55 25.48
CA TRP A 81 -4.00 5.48 25.98
C TRP A 81 -2.79 5.98 26.81
N GLY A 82 -2.76 7.26 27.20
CA GLY A 82 -1.61 7.86 27.88
C GLY A 82 -0.36 8.06 27.00
N MET A 83 -0.45 7.67 25.73
CA MET A 83 0.58 7.82 24.70
C MET A 83 0.75 9.28 24.28
N SER A 84 1.99 9.71 24.02
CA SER A 84 2.23 11.05 23.46
C SER A 84 1.74 11.14 22.02
N ALA A 85 1.48 12.36 21.52
CA ALA A 85 1.06 12.56 20.12
C ALA A 85 2.10 12.05 19.11
N LEU A 86 3.38 12.17 19.45
CA LEU A 86 4.48 11.71 18.62
C LEU A 86 4.52 10.18 18.59
N GLU A 87 4.44 9.54 19.75
CA GLU A 87 4.46 8.08 19.87
C GLU A 87 3.27 7.43 19.13
N ASP A 88 2.07 7.99 19.29
CA ASP A 88 0.85 7.53 18.60
C ASP A 88 1.00 7.61 17.07
N GLN A 89 1.57 8.71 16.57
CA GLN A 89 1.87 8.86 15.15
C GLN A 89 2.89 7.82 14.66
N GLN A 90 3.97 7.57 15.43
CA GLN A 90 5.00 6.61 15.05
C GLN A 90 4.43 5.18 14.99
N TRP A 91 3.58 4.79 15.95
CA TRP A 91 2.84 3.54 15.91
C TRP A 91 1.87 3.49 14.73
N GLY A 92 1.18 4.59 14.42
CA GLY A 92 0.35 4.72 13.23
C GLY A 92 1.15 4.47 11.94
N GLY A 93 2.37 5.00 11.86
CA GLY A 93 3.31 4.75 10.77
C GLY A 93 3.68 3.27 10.62
N LEU A 94 4.01 2.61 11.73
CA LEU A 94 4.33 1.17 11.73
C LEU A 94 3.14 0.31 11.29
N ILE A 95 1.94 0.60 11.82
CA ILE A 95 0.70 -0.11 11.50
C ILE A 95 0.31 0.11 10.04
N MET A 96 0.54 1.30 9.49
CA MET A 96 0.31 1.57 8.06
C MET A 96 1.30 0.80 7.18
N TRP A 97 2.56 0.70 7.60
CA TRP A 97 3.64 0.17 6.77
C TRP A 97 3.72 -1.35 6.76
N ILE A 98 3.84 -1.97 7.93
CA ILE A 98 4.23 -3.38 8.07
C ILE A 98 3.21 -4.33 7.42
N PRO A 99 1.90 -4.23 7.70
CA PRO A 99 0.89 -5.08 7.06
C PRO A 99 0.88 -4.94 5.53
N GLY A 100 1.01 -3.70 5.04
CA GLY A 100 1.09 -3.44 3.59
C GLY A 100 2.33 -4.07 2.96
N ALA A 101 3.48 -4.01 3.63
CA ALA A 101 4.71 -4.67 3.18
C ALA A 101 4.54 -6.19 3.08
N PHE A 102 3.85 -6.82 4.03
CA PHE A 102 3.54 -8.25 3.96
C PHE A 102 2.66 -8.60 2.76
N VAL A 103 1.63 -7.80 2.46
CA VAL A 103 0.77 -8.03 1.29
C VAL A 103 1.59 -8.01 -0.01
N TYR A 104 2.45 -7.01 -0.20
CA TYR A 104 3.30 -6.92 -1.39
C TYR A 104 4.33 -8.07 -1.45
N LEU A 105 4.94 -8.42 -0.32
CA LEU A 105 5.88 -9.53 -0.24
C LEU A 105 5.21 -10.84 -0.64
N THR A 106 4.04 -11.15 -0.07
CA THR A 106 3.27 -12.36 -0.42
C THR A 106 2.90 -12.39 -1.90
N ALA A 107 2.40 -11.28 -2.45
CA ALA A 107 2.05 -11.21 -3.86
C ALA A 107 3.29 -11.44 -4.77
N LEU A 108 4.42 -10.79 -4.46
CA LEU A 108 5.68 -10.99 -5.18
C LEU A 108 6.15 -12.43 -5.12
N THR A 109 6.12 -13.05 -3.94
CA THR A 109 6.52 -14.45 -3.75
C THR A 109 5.66 -15.38 -4.59
N VAL A 110 4.33 -15.23 -4.55
CA VAL A 110 3.41 -16.06 -5.34
C VAL A 110 3.66 -15.91 -6.84
N VAL A 111 3.71 -14.66 -7.33
CA VAL A 111 3.94 -14.38 -8.76
C VAL A 111 5.29 -14.92 -9.23
N TRP A 112 6.34 -14.79 -8.41
CA TRP A 112 7.67 -15.31 -8.72
C TRP A 112 7.68 -16.84 -8.86
N PHE A 113 7.11 -17.57 -7.90
CA PHE A 113 7.09 -19.03 -7.95
C PHE A 113 6.26 -19.56 -9.13
N VAL A 114 5.08 -19.00 -9.37
CA VAL A 114 4.24 -19.38 -10.52
C VAL A 114 4.97 -19.13 -11.84
N TRP A 115 5.71 -18.03 -11.95
CA TRP A 115 6.52 -17.75 -13.13
C TRP A 115 7.67 -18.76 -13.31
N PHE A 116 8.32 -19.12 -12.21
CA PHE A 116 9.47 -20.03 -12.21
C PHE A 116 9.07 -21.45 -12.64
N GLU A 117 8.01 -22.01 -12.05
CA GLU A 117 7.47 -23.32 -12.44
C GLU A 117 7.02 -23.36 -13.91
N GLY A 118 6.46 -22.25 -14.41
CA GLY A 118 6.08 -22.11 -15.81
C GLY A 118 7.28 -22.17 -16.77
N LYS A 119 8.46 -21.71 -16.35
CA LYS A 119 9.69 -21.80 -17.15
C LYS A 119 10.27 -23.20 -17.19
N GLU A 120 10.24 -23.93 -16.07
CA GLU A 120 10.75 -25.31 -16.01
C GLU A 120 9.99 -26.22 -16.99
N LYS A 121 8.66 -26.15 -17.00
CA LYS A 121 7.81 -26.95 -17.91
C LYS A 121 8.05 -26.66 -19.39
N VAL A 122 8.39 -25.42 -19.76
CA VAL A 122 8.73 -25.06 -21.15
C VAL A 122 10.14 -25.52 -21.53
N GLY A 123 11.05 -25.61 -20.55
CA GLY A 123 12.41 -26.13 -20.73
C GLY A 123 12.46 -27.64 -20.98
N GLU A 124 11.59 -28.42 -20.32
CA GLU A 124 11.53 -29.89 -20.47
C GLU A 124 10.95 -30.38 -21.82
N ILE A 125 10.23 -29.52 -22.55
CA ILE A 125 9.57 -29.87 -23.83
C ILE A 125 10.49 -29.59 -25.04
N ARG A 126 11.63 -28.92 -24.85
CA ARG A 126 12.61 -28.59 -25.91
C ARG A 126 13.82 -29.53 -25.88
#